data_AF-U6D4X4-F1
#
_entry.id   AF-U6D4X4-F1
#
_cell.length_a   1.000
_cell.length_b   1.000
_cell.length_c   1.000
_cell.angle_alpha   90.00
_cell.angle_beta   90.00
_cell.angle_gamma   90.00
#
_symmetry.space_group_name_H-M   'P 1'
#
loop_
_entity.id
_entity.type
_entity.pdbx_description
1 polymer ?
#
loop_
_entity_poly.entity_id
_entity_poly.type
_entity_poly.pdbx_seq_one_letter_code
_entity_poly.pdbx_strand_id
1 'polypeptide(L)'
;AQSHQRTFVLEVMGRHCGYLALVSALACGADWVFLPESPPEEGWQEDMCIKLSENRARKKRLNIIIVAEGAIDTQNKPITSEQIKELVVKQLGYDTRVTILGHVQRGGTPSAFDRILASRMGVEAVVALLQATPETPACVVSLSGNQAVRLPLVECVQMTQDVQKAMDERRFKDAVQLRGRSFETNLNTYKRLAIKLPDDQIVKSNCNVAVINVGAPAAGMNAAVRSAVRVGIADGHKMLAIYDGFEGFAKGQVKEIGWGDVGGWTGQGGSILGTKRTLPGKSLEDIAAQMRTHSINALLIIGGFEAYLGLLELSAARERHEELCVPMVMVPATVSNNVPGSDFSIGADTALNTITDTCDRIKQSASGTKRRVF
;
A
#
# COMPACT_ATOMS: atom_id res chain seq x y z
N ALA A 1 -17.06 4.53 13.22
CA ALA A 1 -17.18 5.68 12.28
C ALA A 1 -18.37 5.56 11.32
N GLN A 2 -18.57 4.42 10.64
CA GLN A 2 -19.62 4.25 9.63
C GLN A 2 -21.06 4.55 10.09
N SER A 3 -21.38 4.34 11.37
CA SER A 3 -22.74 4.56 11.90
C SER A 3 -23.13 6.05 12.03
N HIS A 4 -22.17 6.96 12.25
CA HIS A 4 -22.45 8.38 12.57
C HIS A 4 -21.84 9.39 11.58
N GLN A 5 -21.30 8.93 10.45
CA GLN A 5 -20.72 9.79 9.42
C GLN A 5 -19.65 10.78 9.94
N ARG A 6 -18.73 10.28 10.77
CA ARG A 6 -17.71 11.06 11.53
C ARG A 6 -16.38 11.25 10.77
N THR A 7 -15.68 12.31 11.13
CA THR A 7 -14.26 12.52 10.80
C THR A 7 -13.39 12.13 12.00
N PHE A 8 -12.33 11.36 11.77
CA PHE A 8 -11.33 11.01 12.79
C PHE A 8 -9.99 11.62 12.45
N VAL A 9 -9.40 12.31 13.42
CA VAL A 9 -8.02 12.79 13.38
C VAL A 9 -7.21 11.89 14.31
N LEU A 10 -6.25 11.17 13.75
CA LEU A 10 -5.45 10.19 14.47
C LEU A 10 -4.02 10.70 14.58
N GLU A 11 -3.55 10.92 15.80
CA GLU A 11 -2.16 11.29 16.06
C GLU A 11 -1.31 10.04 16.27
N VAL A 12 -0.25 9.93 15.46
CA VAL A 12 0.67 8.79 15.46
C VAL A 12 2.10 9.23 15.82
N MET A 13 2.87 8.30 16.36
CA MET A 13 4.27 8.55 16.73
C MET A 13 5.11 8.96 15.51
N GLY A 14 6.09 9.82 15.74
CA GLY A 14 6.98 10.27 14.67
C GLY A 14 7.43 11.72 14.82
N ARG A 15 7.97 12.09 15.98
CA ARG A 15 8.38 13.47 16.28
C ARG A 15 9.31 14.10 15.23
N HIS A 16 10.25 13.33 14.69
CA HIS A 16 11.21 13.80 13.70
C HIS A 16 11.19 12.98 12.42
N CYS A 17 10.27 12.01 12.31
CA CYS A 17 10.17 11.15 11.14
C CYS A 17 8.72 10.79 10.83
N GLY A 18 8.25 11.12 9.63
CA GLY A 18 6.90 10.89 9.15
C GLY A 18 6.64 9.48 8.60
N TYR A 19 7.62 8.57 8.62
CA TYR A 19 7.48 7.26 7.97
C TYR A 19 6.26 6.47 8.49
N LEU A 20 6.06 6.42 9.81
CA LEU A 20 4.91 5.73 10.41
C LEU A 20 3.58 6.36 9.98
N ALA A 21 3.49 7.70 9.96
CA ALA A 21 2.30 8.40 9.50
C ALA A 21 2.00 8.15 8.01
N LEU A 22 3.03 8.22 7.16
CA LEU A 22 2.91 7.99 5.72
C LEU A 22 2.46 6.56 5.40
N VAL A 23 3.15 5.55 5.98
CA VAL A 23 2.82 4.15 5.73
C VAL A 23 1.45 3.80 6.31
N SER A 24 1.09 4.35 7.48
CA SER A 24 -0.25 4.19 8.04
C SER A 24 -1.33 4.78 7.13
N ALA A 25 -1.10 5.99 6.60
CA ALA A 25 -2.01 6.66 5.69
C ALA A 25 -2.21 5.86 4.39
N LEU A 26 -1.13 5.30 3.83
CA LEU A 26 -1.19 4.44 2.66
C LEU A 26 -1.94 3.13 2.94
N ALA A 27 -1.64 2.47 4.07
CA ALA A 27 -2.23 1.20 4.45
C ALA A 27 -3.72 1.27 4.79
N CYS A 28 -4.21 2.38 5.33
CA CYS A 28 -5.64 2.56 5.62
C CYS A 28 -6.40 3.32 4.53
N GLY A 29 -5.69 3.90 3.54
CA GLY A 29 -6.29 4.77 2.55
C GLY A 29 -6.86 6.05 3.17
N ALA A 30 -6.08 6.69 4.03
CA ALA A 30 -6.43 7.95 4.69
C ALA A 30 -6.78 9.05 3.67
N ASP A 31 -7.61 9.99 4.11
CA ASP A 31 -8.05 11.13 3.28
C ASP A 31 -7.04 12.26 3.28
N TRP A 32 -6.29 12.42 4.36
CA TRP A 32 -5.20 13.38 4.49
C TRP A 32 -4.11 12.85 5.43
N VAL A 33 -2.86 13.28 5.22
CA VAL A 33 -1.72 12.97 6.08
C VAL A 33 -0.84 14.20 6.26
N PHE A 34 -0.34 14.41 7.47
CA PHE A 34 0.63 15.47 7.79
C PHE A 34 1.97 14.87 8.21
N LEU A 35 3.05 15.30 7.56
CA LEU A 35 4.40 14.77 7.71
C LEU A 35 5.40 15.92 7.95
N PRO A 36 6.40 15.74 8.83
CA PRO A 36 7.46 16.75 9.00
C PRO A 36 8.33 16.92 7.74
N GLU A 37 8.63 15.84 7.03
CA GLU A 37 9.50 15.90 5.84
C GLU A 37 8.82 16.54 4.63
N SER A 38 7.48 16.52 4.55
CA SER A 38 6.70 17.09 3.45
C SER A 38 5.52 17.87 4.03
N PRO A 39 5.76 19.08 4.55
CA PRO A 39 4.70 19.96 5.03
C PRO A 39 3.64 20.22 3.95
N PRO A 40 2.40 20.49 4.35
CA PRO A 40 1.38 20.92 3.41
C PRO A 40 1.72 22.31 2.83
N GLU A 41 1.39 22.54 1.57
CA GLU A 41 1.57 23.84 0.90
C GLU A 41 0.60 24.89 1.45
N GLU A 42 0.86 26.18 1.20
CA GLU A 42 -0.07 27.24 1.59
C GLU A 42 -1.45 27.02 0.93
N GLY A 43 -2.53 27.25 1.69
CA GLY A 43 -3.90 27.00 1.22
C GLY A 43 -4.43 25.58 1.50
N TRP A 44 -3.61 24.69 2.08
CA TRP A 44 -4.03 23.31 2.38
C TRP A 44 -5.31 23.17 3.21
N GLN A 45 -5.63 24.17 4.03
CA GLN A 45 -6.84 24.19 4.85
C GLN A 45 -8.10 24.11 3.97
N GLU A 46 -8.12 24.88 2.88
CA GLU A 46 -9.21 24.91 1.91
C GLU A 46 -9.24 23.62 1.11
N ASP A 47 -8.10 23.18 0.56
CA ASP A 47 -7.98 21.95 -0.21
C ASP A 47 -8.44 20.71 0.58
N MET A 48 -8.05 20.63 1.85
CA MET A 48 -8.49 19.56 2.73
C MET A 48 -10.00 19.64 2.95
N CYS A 49 -10.57 20.82 3.18
CA CYS A 49 -12.02 20.96 3.37
C CYS A 49 -12.80 20.59 2.11
N ILE A 50 -12.34 21.00 0.93
CA ILE A 50 -12.88 20.60 -0.37
C ILE A 50 -12.88 19.08 -0.47
N LYS A 51 -11.73 18.44 -0.24
CA LYS A 51 -11.59 16.98 -0.29
C LYS A 51 -12.59 16.26 0.61
N LEU A 52 -12.72 16.69 1.86
CA LEU A 52 -13.62 16.07 2.84
C LEU A 52 -15.10 16.27 2.45
N SER A 53 -15.44 17.42 1.86
CA SER A 53 -16.78 17.70 1.35
C SER A 53 -17.12 16.83 0.12
N GLU A 54 -16.18 16.68 -0.82
CA GLU A 54 -16.34 15.79 -1.97
C GLU A 54 -16.53 14.34 -1.55
N ASN A 55 -15.79 13.88 -0.54
CA ASN A 55 -15.95 12.55 0.01
C ASN A 55 -17.39 12.33 0.52
N ARG A 56 -17.96 13.34 1.17
CA ARG A 56 -19.35 13.29 1.66
C ARG A 56 -20.35 13.29 0.51
N ALA A 57 -20.12 14.10 -0.54
CA ALA A 57 -20.92 14.10 -1.76
C ALA A 57 -20.89 12.72 -2.47
N ARG A 58 -19.73 12.05 -2.45
CA ARG A 58 -19.54 10.66 -2.91
C ARG A 58 -20.11 9.61 -1.95
N LYS A 59 -20.93 10.01 -0.97
CA LYS A 59 -21.56 9.17 0.06
C LYS A 59 -20.57 8.40 0.94
N LYS A 60 -19.29 8.82 1.00
CA LYS A 60 -18.32 8.26 1.95
C LYS A 60 -18.78 8.56 3.37
N ARG A 61 -18.92 7.51 4.18
CA ARG A 61 -19.48 7.59 5.54
C ARG A 61 -18.45 7.88 6.63
N LEU A 62 -17.19 8.13 6.29
CA LEU A 62 -16.17 8.50 7.27
C LEU A 62 -15.00 9.18 6.57
N ASN A 63 -14.29 10.02 7.32
CA ASN A 63 -12.99 10.52 6.91
C ASN A 63 -11.94 10.16 7.97
N ILE A 64 -10.72 9.84 7.52
CA ILE A 64 -9.56 9.57 8.39
C ILE A 64 -8.43 10.50 8.00
N ILE A 65 -7.93 11.26 8.96
CA ILE A 65 -6.79 12.15 8.84
C ILE A 65 -5.69 11.63 9.76
N ILE A 66 -4.49 11.41 9.23
CA ILE A 66 -3.33 10.95 10.01
C ILE A 66 -2.40 12.14 10.27
N VAL A 67 -2.02 12.36 11.51
CA VAL A 67 -1.13 13.46 11.93
C VAL A 67 0.08 12.87 12.63
N ALA A 68 1.29 13.09 12.09
CA ALA A 68 2.51 12.77 12.82
C ALA A 68 2.66 13.69 14.04
N GLU A 69 3.18 13.18 15.16
CA GLU A 69 3.52 14.00 16.34
C GLU A 69 4.35 15.25 16.01
N GLY A 70 5.23 15.14 15.00
CA GLY A 70 6.09 16.22 14.52
C GLY A 70 5.54 17.00 13.34
N ALA A 71 4.24 16.93 13.03
CA ALA A 71 3.67 17.64 11.90
C ALA A 71 3.90 19.16 12.00
N ILE A 72 4.33 19.76 10.89
CA ILE A 72 4.66 21.19 10.78
C ILE A 72 4.17 21.76 9.46
N ASP A 73 4.02 23.08 9.40
CA ASP A 73 3.86 23.84 8.17
C ASP A 73 5.21 24.19 7.51
N THR A 74 5.18 24.87 6.36
CA THR A 74 6.39 25.31 5.63
C THR A 74 7.26 26.31 6.41
N GLN A 75 6.73 26.88 7.50
CA GLN A 75 7.42 27.83 8.38
C GLN A 75 7.99 27.16 9.64
N ASN A 76 7.92 25.83 9.75
CA ASN A 76 8.26 25.02 10.92
C ASN A 76 7.36 25.25 12.14
N LYS A 77 6.13 25.75 11.94
CA LYS A 77 5.15 25.87 13.02
C LYS A 77 4.40 24.54 13.18
N PRO A 78 4.23 24.05 14.43
CA PRO A 78 3.50 22.80 14.66
C PRO A 78 2.06 22.84 14.16
N ILE A 79 1.65 21.78 13.46
CA ILE A 79 0.26 21.51 13.09
C ILE A 79 -0.27 20.45 14.05
N THR A 80 -1.19 20.84 14.95
CA THR A 80 -1.69 19.93 15.98
C THR A 80 -2.99 19.26 15.56
N SER A 81 -3.23 18.04 16.08
CA SER A 81 -4.47 17.31 15.85
C SER A 81 -5.73 18.10 16.24
N GLU A 82 -5.63 18.95 17.27
CA GLU A 82 -6.76 19.76 17.72
C GLU A 82 -7.02 20.98 16.82
N GLN A 83 -5.97 21.59 16.25
CA GLN A 83 -6.14 22.60 15.19
C GLN A 83 -6.88 22.02 13.98
N ILE A 84 -6.56 20.78 13.58
CA ILE A 84 -7.25 20.11 12.47
C ILE A 84 -8.74 19.89 12.81
N LYS A 85 -9.04 19.44 14.03
CA LYS A 85 -10.42 19.24 14.47
C LYS A 85 -11.20 20.57 14.47
N GLU A 86 -10.64 21.62 15.05
CA GLU A 86 -11.26 22.95 15.06
C GLU A 86 -11.54 23.45 13.64
N LEU A 87 -10.58 23.27 12.73
CA LEU A 87 -10.74 23.62 11.32
C LEU A 87 -11.92 22.88 10.67
N VAL A 88 -11.97 21.55 10.80
CA VAL A 88 -13.04 20.72 10.20
C VAL A 88 -14.40 21.05 10.81
N VAL A 89 -14.48 21.26 12.12
CA VAL A 89 -15.73 21.63 12.80
C VAL A 89 -16.20 23.02 12.36
N LYS A 90 -15.29 24.00 12.30
CA LYS A 90 -15.63 25.39 11.93
C LYS A 90 -16.06 25.51 10.48
N GLN A 91 -15.33 24.89 9.55
CA GLN A 91 -15.57 25.06 8.11
C GLN A 91 -16.65 24.14 7.56
N LEU A 92 -16.75 22.90 8.05
CA LEU A 92 -17.65 21.89 7.48
C LEU A 92 -18.78 21.47 8.43
N GLY A 93 -18.69 21.78 9.73
CA GLY A 93 -19.69 21.37 10.72
C GLY A 93 -19.73 19.86 10.97
N TYR A 94 -18.69 19.10 10.61
CA TYR A 94 -18.67 17.64 10.74
C TYR A 94 -18.33 17.22 12.18
N ASP A 95 -19.03 16.20 12.71
CA ASP A 95 -18.69 15.57 14.00
C ASP A 95 -17.28 14.95 13.92
N THR A 96 -16.34 15.59 14.60
CA THR A 96 -14.91 15.30 14.49
C THR A 96 -14.33 14.92 15.85
N ARG A 97 -13.55 13.83 15.86
CA ARG A 97 -12.90 13.30 17.07
C ARG A 97 -11.41 13.14 16.85
N VAL A 98 -10.64 13.54 17.85
CA VAL A 98 -9.19 13.31 17.91
C VAL A 98 -8.94 12.04 18.71
N THR A 99 -7.98 11.23 18.27
CA THR A 99 -7.47 10.08 19.02
C THR A 99 -5.95 10.10 18.96
N ILE A 100 -5.33 10.27 20.11
CA ILE A 100 -3.87 10.21 20.26
C ILE A 100 -3.54 8.77 20.65
N LEU A 101 -2.88 8.02 19.75
CA LEU A 101 -2.57 6.61 20.00
C LEU A 101 -1.57 6.44 21.15
N GLY A 102 -0.58 7.33 21.23
CA GLY A 102 0.45 7.30 22.27
C GLY A 102 1.22 5.97 22.31
N HIS A 103 1.49 5.48 23.52
CA HIS A 103 2.41 4.36 23.77
C HIS A 103 1.92 2.99 23.31
N VAL A 104 0.65 2.83 22.93
CA VAL A 104 0.14 1.56 22.39
C VAL A 104 0.94 1.11 21.16
N GLN A 105 1.50 2.08 20.41
CA GLN A 105 2.33 1.86 19.21
C GLN A 105 3.68 1.18 19.52
N ARG A 106 4.12 1.15 20.78
CA ARG A 106 5.36 0.49 21.22
C ARG A 106 5.11 -0.87 21.88
N GLY A 107 3.84 -1.20 22.14
CA GLY A 107 3.44 -2.44 22.81
C GLY A 107 2.96 -3.51 21.83
N GLY A 108 2.37 -4.57 22.37
CA GLY A 108 1.84 -5.69 21.58
C GLY A 108 2.88 -6.78 21.29
N THR A 109 2.48 -7.77 20.50
CA THR A 109 3.35 -8.85 20.05
C THR A 109 4.07 -8.47 18.76
N PRO A 110 5.38 -8.77 18.62
CA PRO A 110 6.10 -8.48 17.38
C PRO A 110 5.47 -9.20 16.19
N SER A 111 5.39 -8.50 15.05
CA SER A 111 4.92 -9.05 13.78
C SER A 111 5.81 -10.20 13.30
N ALA A 112 5.31 -11.05 12.39
CA ALA A 112 6.12 -12.09 11.78
C ALA A 112 7.37 -11.49 11.09
N PHE A 113 7.20 -10.36 10.40
CA PHE A 113 8.29 -9.63 9.77
C PHE A 113 9.36 -9.19 10.78
N ASP A 114 8.98 -8.53 11.88
CA ASP A 114 9.95 -8.05 12.88
C ASP A 114 10.69 -9.20 13.58
N ARG A 115 10.01 -10.33 13.84
CA ARG A 115 10.66 -11.52 14.41
C ARG A 115 11.76 -12.07 13.48
N ILE A 116 11.46 -12.18 12.19
CA ILE A 116 12.41 -12.67 11.18
C ILE A 116 13.54 -11.65 10.99
N LEU A 117 13.20 -10.37 10.86
CA LEU A 117 14.17 -9.27 10.70
C LEU A 117 15.14 -9.23 11.87
N ALA A 118 14.64 -9.22 13.11
CA ALA A 118 15.47 -9.20 14.31
C ALA A 118 16.36 -10.45 14.41
N SER A 119 15.84 -11.63 14.06
CA SER A 119 16.63 -12.88 14.06
C SER A 119 17.78 -12.81 13.04
N ARG A 120 17.51 -12.33 11.82
CA ARG A 120 18.53 -12.18 10.77
C ARG A 120 19.60 -11.15 11.15
N MET A 121 19.19 -9.99 11.65
CA MET A 121 20.13 -8.95 12.08
C MET A 121 20.95 -9.37 13.30
N GLY A 122 20.35 -10.09 14.25
CA GLY A 122 21.05 -10.60 15.42
C GLY A 122 22.16 -11.60 15.05
N VAL A 123 21.88 -12.51 14.12
CA VAL A 123 22.90 -13.44 13.58
C VAL A 123 24.01 -12.64 12.88
N GLU A 124 23.66 -11.72 11.98
CA GLU A 124 24.65 -10.94 11.24
C GLU A 124 25.51 -10.06 12.16
N ALA A 125 24.93 -9.51 13.23
CA ALA A 125 25.68 -8.73 14.21
C ALA A 125 26.76 -9.54 14.93
N VAL A 126 26.48 -10.80 15.29
CA VAL A 126 27.48 -11.70 15.88
C VAL A 126 28.59 -12.00 14.86
N VAL A 127 28.22 -12.27 13.60
CA VAL A 127 29.20 -12.51 12.53
C VAL A 127 30.08 -11.27 12.32
N ALA A 128 29.49 -10.07 12.33
CA ALA A 128 30.21 -8.81 12.20
C ALA A 128 31.23 -8.61 13.33
N LEU A 129 30.85 -8.90 14.58
CA LEU A 129 31.74 -8.81 15.74
C LEU A 129 32.92 -9.78 15.64
N LEU A 130 32.70 -11.02 15.21
CA LEU A 130 33.75 -12.04 15.11
C LEU A 130 34.72 -11.80 13.94
N GLN A 131 34.25 -11.15 12.88
CA GLN A 131 35.06 -10.80 11.71
C GLN A 131 35.76 -9.44 11.84
N ALA A 132 35.42 -8.65 12.87
CA ALA A 132 36.01 -7.34 13.09
C ALA A 132 37.50 -7.46 13.45
N THR A 133 38.30 -6.58 12.88
CA THR A 133 39.71 -6.35 13.25
C THR A 133 39.86 -4.94 13.85
N PRO A 134 40.99 -4.60 14.48
CA PRO A 134 41.23 -3.24 14.96
C PRO A 134 41.09 -2.15 13.88
N GLU A 135 41.27 -2.50 12.60
CA GLU A 135 41.12 -1.61 11.46
C GLU A 135 39.68 -1.48 10.96
N THR A 136 38.78 -2.41 11.32
CA THR A 136 37.38 -2.34 10.91
C THR A 136 36.62 -1.29 11.71
N PRO A 137 35.98 -0.29 11.07
CA PRO A 137 35.20 0.69 11.80
C PRO A 137 33.95 0.06 12.40
N ALA A 138 33.45 0.67 13.49
CA ALA A 138 32.16 0.30 14.04
C ALA A 138 31.07 0.41 12.96
N CYS A 139 30.17 -0.57 12.90
CA CYS A 139 29.14 -0.65 11.87
C CYS A 139 27.73 -0.82 12.45
N VAL A 140 26.72 -0.44 11.67
CA VAL A 140 25.31 -0.76 11.87
C VAL A 140 24.94 -1.91 10.93
N VAL A 141 24.42 -3.00 11.48
CA VAL A 141 23.82 -4.07 10.68
C VAL A 141 22.45 -3.64 10.18
N SER A 142 22.19 -3.83 8.90
CA SER A 142 20.94 -3.45 8.26
C SER A 142 20.51 -4.50 7.22
N LEU A 143 19.27 -4.38 6.75
CA LEU A 143 18.74 -5.16 5.65
C LEU A 143 18.44 -4.24 4.46
N SER A 144 19.20 -4.36 3.39
CA SER A 144 19.02 -3.58 2.15
C SER A 144 18.79 -4.53 0.98
N GLY A 145 17.70 -4.33 0.22
CA GLY A 145 17.35 -5.22 -0.89
C GLY A 145 17.20 -6.69 -0.49
N ASN A 146 16.63 -6.94 0.70
CA ASN A 146 16.51 -8.28 1.31
C ASN A 146 17.86 -8.99 1.59
N GLN A 147 18.98 -8.26 1.58
CA GLN A 147 20.31 -8.75 1.92
C GLN A 147 20.85 -8.09 3.19
N ALA A 148 21.62 -8.83 3.98
CA ALA A 148 22.25 -8.32 5.17
C ALA A 148 23.50 -7.49 4.78
N VAL A 149 23.60 -6.27 5.30
CA VAL A 149 24.68 -5.33 4.99
C VAL A 149 25.20 -4.66 6.27
N ARG A 150 26.46 -4.22 6.24
CA ARG A 150 27.12 -3.49 7.32
C ARG A 150 27.44 -2.08 6.83
N LEU A 151 26.92 -1.07 7.52
CA LEU A 151 27.12 0.34 7.16
C LEU A 151 28.02 1.02 8.21
N PRO A 152 28.95 1.91 7.83
CA PRO A 152 29.76 2.64 8.80
C PRO A 152 28.90 3.45 9.77
N LEU A 153 29.08 3.23 11.08
CA LEU A 153 28.24 3.85 12.12
C LEU A 153 28.28 5.39 12.04
N VAL A 154 29.47 5.95 11.83
CA VAL A 154 29.68 7.41 11.78
C VAL A 154 28.89 8.04 10.63
N GLU A 155 28.89 7.41 9.46
CA GLU A 155 28.14 7.89 8.30
C GLU A 155 26.63 7.82 8.54
N CYS A 156 26.13 6.73 9.13
CA CYS A 156 24.71 6.62 9.47
C CYS A 156 24.26 7.73 10.44
N VAL A 157 25.07 8.03 11.46
CA VAL A 157 24.77 9.11 12.41
C VAL A 157 24.74 10.45 11.69
N GLN A 158 25.74 10.76 10.86
CA GLN A 158 25.79 12.01 10.11
C GLN A 158 24.57 12.18 9.19
N MET A 159 24.22 11.15 8.42
CA MET A 159 23.05 11.19 7.54
C MET A 159 21.75 11.49 8.29
N THR A 160 21.57 10.95 9.49
CA THR A 160 20.35 11.24 10.28
C THR A 160 20.27 12.69 10.75
N GLN A 161 21.40 13.29 11.11
CA GLN A 161 21.48 14.70 11.49
C GLN A 161 21.24 15.61 10.30
N ASP A 162 21.75 15.25 9.12
CA ASP A 162 21.56 16.02 7.89
C ASP A 162 20.08 16.13 7.49
N VAL A 163 19.26 15.11 7.77
CA VAL A 163 17.81 15.21 7.52
C VAL A 163 17.15 16.21 8.45
N GLN A 164 17.52 16.21 9.75
CA GLN A 164 16.99 17.19 10.70
C GLN A 164 17.42 18.60 10.31
N LYS A 165 18.70 18.78 9.96
CA LYS A 165 19.24 20.05 9.45
C LYS A 165 18.49 20.53 8.22
N ALA A 166 18.19 19.65 7.26
CA ALA A 166 17.41 20.01 6.08
C ALA A 166 16.00 20.49 6.44
N MET A 167 15.31 19.86 7.41
CA MET A 167 14.01 20.33 7.89
C MET A 167 14.11 21.68 8.62
N ASP A 168 15.11 21.86 9.47
CA ASP A 168 15.33 23.11 10.22
C ASP A 168 15.60 24.29 9.26
N GLU A 169 16.38 24.04 8.20
CA GLU A 169 16.69 24.99 7.11
C GLU A 169 15.56 25.11 6.07
N ARG A 170 14.41 24.45 6.28
CA ARG A 170 13.23 24.45 5.38
C ARG A 170 13.51 23.88 3.98
N ARG A 171 14.53 23.05 3.84
CA ARG A 171 14.88 22.29 2.62
C ARG A 171 14.12 20.96 2.60
N PHE A 172 12.79 21.03 2.55
CA PHE A 172 11.92 19.85 2.67
C PHE A 172 12.10 18.83 1.53
N LYS A 173 12.36 19.29 0.30
CA LYS A 173 12.68 18.39 -0.82
C LYS A 173 13.93 17.56 -0.53
N ASP A 174 14.97 18.19 0.01
CA ASP A 174 16.21 17.51 0.41
C ASP A 174 15.93 16.53 1.56
N ALA A 175 15.10 16.92 2.53
CA ALA A 175 14.71 16.03 3.62
C ALA A 175 14.04 14.73 3.12
N VAL A 176 13.13 14.83 2.15
CA VAL A 176 12.49 13.67 1.50
C VAL A 176 13.52 12.81 0.75
N GLN A 177 14.44 13.44 0.00
CA GLN A 177 15.47 12.70 -0.74
C GLN A 177 16.45 11.98 0.20
N LEU A 178 16.86 12.63 1.30
CA LEU A 178 17.75 12.06 2.30
C LEU A 178 17.10 10.90 3.08
N ARG A 179 15.76 10.84 3.18
CA ARG A 179 15.04 9.65 3.69
C ARG A 179 15.16 8.44 2.76
N GLY A 180 15.48 8.66 1.50
CA GLY A 180 15.68 7.64 0.50
C GLY A 180 14.48 7.37 -0.40
N ARG A 181 14.73 6.64 -1.48
CA ARG A 181 13.76 6.41 -2.58
C ARG A 181 12.47 5.73 -2.15
N SER A 182 12.52 4.85 -1.14
CA SER A 182 11.33 4.15 -0.65
C SER A 182 10.34 5.12 0.01
N PHE A 183 10.83 6.10 0.78
CA PHE A 183 10.00 7.14 1.39
C PHE A 183 9.32 8.00 0.33
N GLU A 184 10.09 8.49 -0.65
CA GLU A 184 9.57 9.28 -1.76
C GLU A 184 8.54 8.50 -2.59
N THR A 185 8.81 7.23 -2.88
CA THR A 185 7.88 6.35 -3.62
C THR A 185 6.57 6.18 -2.87
N ASN A 186 6.62 5.96 -1.55
CA ASN A 186 5.41 5.87 -0.71
C ASN A 186 4.62 7.18 -0.71
N LEU A 187 5.31 8.32 -0.61
CA LEU A 187 4.69 9.65 -0.61
C LEU A 187 3.97 9.92 -1.93
N ASN A 188 4.64 9.66 -3.05
CA ASN A 188 4.07 9.86 -4.39
C ASN A 188 2.89 8.93 -4.65
N THR A 189 3.02 7.65 -4.25
CA THR A 189 1.93 6.67 -4.36
C THR A 189 0.72 7.11 -3.54
N TYR A 190 0.93 7.54 -2.29
CA TYR A 190 -0.14 8.06 -1.45
C TYR A 190 -0.85 9.24 -2.11
N LYS A 191 -0.11 10.26 -2.58
CA LYS A 191 -0.68 11.45 -3.24
C LYS A 191 -1.54 11.06 -4.45
N ARG A 192 -1.03 10.19 -5.33
CA ARG A 192 -1.75 9.70 -6.53
C ARG A 192 -3.04 8.95 -6.19
N LEU A 193 -3.10 8.24 -5.05
CA LEU A 193 -4.27 7.46 -4.66
C LEU A 193 -5.26 8.25 -3.79
N ALA A 194 -4.80 9.29 -3.10
CA ALA A 194 -5.62 10.10 -2.20
C ALA A 194 -6.30 11.26 -2.95
N ILE A 195 -5.57 11.98 -3.80
CA ILE A 195 -6.04 13.18 -4.48
C ILE A 195 -6.35 12.85 -5.94
N LYS A 196 -7.58 13.14 -6.38
CA LYS A 196 -7.99 12.99 -7.77
C LYS A 196 -8.01 14.38 -8.38
N LEU A 197 -7.30 14.58 -9.50
CA LEU A 197 -7.44 15.80 -10.27
C LEU A 197 -8.87 15.91 -10.87
N PRO A 198 -9.39 17.13 -11.03
CA PRO A 198 -10.59 17.39 -11.82
C PRO A 198 -10.50 16.73 -13.22
N ASP A 199 -11.62 16.25 -13.75
CA ASP A 199 -11.62 15.45 -14.99
C ASP A 199 -11.19 16.23 -16.24
N ASP A 200 -11.35 17.56 -16.22
CA ASP A 200 -10.87 18.52 -17.22
C ASP A 200 -9.34 18.68 -17.24
N GLN A 201 -8.67 18.40 -16.12
CA GLN A 201 -7.20 18.47 -16.01
C GLN A 201 -6.51 17.14 -16.37
N ILE A 202 -7.27 16.05 -16.44
CA ILE A 202 -6.75 14.73 -16.80
C ILE A 202 -6.84 14.58 -18.31
N VAL A 203 -5.69 14.56 -18.98
CA VAL A 203 -5.60 14.24 -20.42
C VAL A 203 -6.10 12.82 -20.63
N LYS A 204 -7.27 12.67 -21.22
CA LYS A 204 -7.90 11.36 -21.45
C LYS A 204 -7.21 10.63 -22.60
N SER A 205 -6.91 9.38 -22.36
CA SER A 205 -6.57 8.42 -23.42
C SER A 205 -7.85 7.75 -23.92
N ASN A 206 -7.81 7.21 -25.14
CA ASN A 206 -8.86 6.34 -25.67
C ASN A 206 -8.60 4.85 -25.34
N CYS A 207 -7.88 4.57 -24.25
CA CYS A 207 -7.49 3.22 -23.87
C CYS A 207 -8.38 2.68 -22.74
N ASN A 208 -8.92 1.47 -22.94
CA ASN A 208 -9.59 0.69 -21.90
C ASN A 208 -8.61 -0.31 -21.30
N VAL A 209 -8.36 -0.21 -20.00
CA VAL A 209 -7.46 -1.12 -19.27
C VAL A 209 -8.29 -2.00 -18.34
N ALA A 210 -8.14 -3.31 -18.49
CA ALA A 210 -8.86 -4.28 -17.68
C ALA A 210 -8.04 -4.75 -16.48
N VAL A 211 -8.70 -4.95 -15.34
CA VAL A 211 -8.13 -5.50 -14.11
C VAL A 211 -8.90 -6.77 -13.73
N ILE A 212 -8.16 -7.83 -13.41
CA ILE A 212 -8.72 -9.14 -13.09
C ILE A 212 -7.95 -9.81 -11.94
N ASN A 213 -8.67 -10.58 -11.11
CA ASN A 213 -8.06 -11.42 -10.08
C ASN A 213 -8.10 -12.90 -10.49
N VAL A 214 -6.96 -13.60 -10.38
CA VAL A 214 -6.82 -15.00 -10.83
C VAL A 214 -6.08 -15.84 -9.78
N GLY A 215 -6.57 -17.06 -9.55
CA GLY A 215 -6.04 -17.99 -8.55
C GLY A 215 -6.91 -18.03 -7.28
N ALA A 216 -6.31 -18.50 -6.18
CA ALA A 216 -6.97 -18.49 -4.87
C ALA A 216 -7.03 -17.09 -4.26
N PRO A 217 -8.01 -16.78 -3.39
CA PRO A 217 -8.06 -15.49 -2.70
C PRO A 217 -6.80 -15.23 -1.87
N ALA A 218 -6.24 -14.03 -1.98
CA ALA A 218 -5.11 -13.56 -1.19
C ALA A 218 -5.42 -12.21 -0.56
N ALA A 219 -5.08 -12.04 0.72
CA ALA A 219 -5.24 -10.76 1.41
C ALA A 219 -4.41 -9.68 0.71
N GLY A 220 -5.05 -8.57 0.34
CA GLY A 220 -4.42 -7.46 -0.39
C GLY A 220 -4.80 -7.37 -1.87
N MET A 221 -5.50 -8.36 -2.45
CA MET A 221 -6.01 -8.27 -3.83
C MET A 221 -6.89 -7.02 -4.04
N ASN A 222 -7.78 -6.70 -3.10
CA ASN A 222 -8.64 -5.52 -3.19
C ASN A 222 -7.86 -4.20 -3.13
N ALA A 223 -6.78 -4.14 -2.35
CA ALA A 223 -5.89 -2.99 -2.29
C ALA A 223 -5.16 -2.79 -3.63
N ALA A 224 -4.70 -3.88 -4.25
CA ALA A 224 -4.07 -3.86 -5.57
C ALA A 224 -5.04 -3.39 -6.67
N VAL A 225 -6.28 -3.91 -6.69
CA VAL A 225 -7.33 -3.45 -7.62
C VAL A 225 -7.60 -1.95 -7.42
N ARG A 226 -7.77 -1.51 -6.16
CA ARG A 226 -7.97 -0.09 -5.83
C ARG A 226 -6.85 0.78 -6.40
N SER A 227 -5.61 0.35 -6.22
CA SER A 227 -4.45 1.09 -6.71
C SER A 227 -4.46 1.18 -8.24
N ALA A 228 -4.63 0.04 -8.92
CA ALA A 228 -4.63 -0.03 -10.38
C ALA A 228 -5.74 0.85 -10.99
N VAL A 229 -6.97 0.75 -10.47
CA VAL A 229 -8.10 1.54 -10.96
C VAL A 229 -7.85 3.04 -10.79
N ARG A 230 -7.39 3.47 -9.61
CA ARG A 230 -7.16 4.91 -9.36
C ARG A 230 -6.01 5.47 -10.18
N VAL A 231 -4.91 4.72 -10.30
CA VAL A 231 -3.76 5.11 -11.12
C VAL A 231 -4.15 5.18 -12.59
N GLY A 232 -4.84 4.18 -13.12
CA GLY A 232 -5.27 4.19 -14.52
C GLY A 232 -6.22 5.35 -14.84
N ILE A 233 -7.16 5.68 -13.93
CA ILE A 233 -8.02 6.87 -14.08
C ILE A 233 -7.21 8.17 -14.03
N ALA A 234 -6.22 8.26 -13.14
CA ALA A 234 -5.35 9.44 -13.05
C ALA A 234 -4.51 9.64 -14.32
N ASP A 235 -4.17 8.55 -15.01
CA ASP A 235 -3.45 8.55 -16.29
C ASP A 235 -4.41 8.66 -17.51
N GLY A 236 -5.70 8.90 -17.25
CA GLY A 236 -6.69 9.17 -18.29
C GLY A 236 -7.24 7.93 -18.99
N HIS A 237 -7.02 6.73 -18.46
CA HIS A 237 -7.58 5.49 -18.99
C HIS A 237 -9.00 5.23 -18.49
N LYS A 238 -9.77 4.49 -19.29
CA LYS A 238 -11.04 3.90 -18.86
C LYS A 238 -10.75 2.55 -18.20
N MET A 239 -11.17 2.37 -16.96
CA MET A 239 -10.88 1.14 -16.21
C MET A 239 -12.04 0.16 -16.29
N LEU A 240 -11.73 -1.09 -16.60
CA LEU A 240 -12.68 -2.20 -16.66
C LEU A 240 -12.35 -3.22 -15.58
N ALA A 241 -13.34 -3.63 -14.80
CA ALA A 241 -13.24 -4.72 -13.84
C ALA A 241 -13.80 -5.99 -14.47
N ILE A 242 -13.00 -7.06 -14.46
CA ILE A 242 -13.41 -8.40 -14.88
C ILE A 242 -13.69 -9.21 -13.61
N TYR A 243 -14.88 -9.80 -13.54
CA TYR A 243 -15.33 -10.55 -12.38
C TYR A 243 -15.03 -12.05 -12.53
N ASP A 244 -14.83 -12.75 -11.42
CA ASP A 244 -14.67 -14.21 -11.33
C ASP A 244 -13.57 -14.80 -12.23
N GLY A 245 -12.45 -14.08 -12.39
CA GLY A 245 -11.29 -14.55 -13.14
C GLY A 245 -11.63 -14.86 -14.60
N PHE A 246 -10.90 -15.80 -15.21
CA PHE A 246 -11.11 -16.14 -16.62
C PHE A 246 -12.48 -16.77 -16.89
N GLU A 247 -13.11 -17.36 -15.89
CA GLU A 247 -14.47 -17.91 -16.03
C GLU A 247 -15.50 -16.80 -16.27
N GLY A 248 -15.47 -15.74 -15.46
CA GLY A 248 -16.34 -14.59 -15.71
C GLY A 248 -15.90 -13.79 -16.92
N PHE A 249 -14.60 -13.76 -17.24
CA PHE A 249 -14.11 -13.15 -18.48
C PHE A 249 -14.73 -13.82 -19.71
N ALA A 250 -14.67 -15.15 -19.84
CA ALA A 250 -15.28 -15.86 -20.95
C ALA A 250 -16.80 -15.61 -21.07
N LYS A 251 -17.48 -15.41 -19.93
CA LYS A 251 -18.92 -15.10 -19.87
C LYS A 251 -19.26 -13.62 -20.08
N GLY A 252 -18.27 -12.75 -20.33
CA GLY A 252 -18.49 -11.32 -20.53
C GLY A 252 -18.87 -10.55 -19.27
N GLN A 253 -18.48 -11.03 -18.08
CA GLN A 253 -18.69 -10.34 -16.80
C GLN A 253 -17.67 -9.21 -16.63
N VAL A 254 -17.78 -8.20 -17.49
CA VAL A 254 -16.90 -7.04 -17.57
C VAL A 254 -17.73 -5.79 -17.33
N LYS A 255 -17.28 -4.92 -16.43
CA LYS A 255 -17.96 -3.66 -16.13
C LYS A 255 -16.95 -2.53 -15.94
N GLU A 256 -17.31 -1.33 -16.38
CA GLU A 256 -16.59 -0.12 -16.03
C GLU A 256 -16.53 0.07 -14.51
N ILE A 257 -15.37 0.48 -14.01
CA ILE A 257 -15.12 0.73 -12.60
C ILE A 257 -14.45 2.10 -12.40
N GLY A 258 -15.01 2.89 -11.50
CA GLY A 258 -14.59 4.26 -11.24
C GLY A 258 -13.82 4.45 -9.93
N TRP A 259 -13.34 5.68 -9.72
CA TRP A 259 -12.56 6.08 -8.53
C TRP A 259 -13.31 5.85 -7.20
N GLY A 260 -14.62 6.10 -7.22
CA GLY A 260 -15.51 5.95 -6.07
C GLY A 260 -15.80 4.49 -5.71
N ASP A 261 -15.85 3.60 -6.71
CA ASP A 261 -16.25 2.19 -6.54
C ASP A 261 -15.24 1.40 -5.71
N VAL A 262 -13.95 1.74 -5.84
CA VAL A 262 -12.85 1.11 -5.09
C VAL A 262 -12.55 1.81 -3.76
N GLY A 263 -13.42 2.72 -3.31
CA GLY A 263 -13.29 3.42 -2.03
C GLY A 263 -13.36 2.47 -0.83
N GLY A 264 -12.36 2.50 0.04
CA GLY A 264 -12.33 1.69 1.27
C GLY A 264 -11.85 0.24 1.09
N TRP A 265 -11.37 -0.13 -0.10
CA TRP A 265 -10.94 -1.49 -0.42
C TRP A 265 -9.56 -1.85 0.15
N THR A 266 -8.75 -0.87 0.60
CA THR A 266 -7.37 -1.11 1.06
C THR A 266 -7.27 -2.15 2.19
N GLY A 267 -8.20 -2.11 3.15
CA GLY A 267 -8.22 -3.01 4.30
C GLY A 267 -9.13 -4.24 4.16
N GLN A 268 -9.70 -4.50 2.98
CA GLN A 268 -10.64 -5.60 2.76
C GLN A 268 -9.91 -6.89 2.36
N GLY A 269 -10.14 -7.98 3.10
CA GLY A 269 -9.65 -9.32 2.76
C GLY A 269 -10.37 -9.95 1.56
N GLY A 270 -9.84 -11.07 1.06
CA GLY A 270 -10.42 -11.81 -0.06
C GLY A 270 -10.33 -11.07 -1.41
N SER A 271 -11.29 -11.32 -2.29
CA SER A 271 -11.41 -10.68 -3.62
C SER A 271 -12.85 -10.21 -3.86
N ILE A 272 -13.07 -8.90 -3.95
CA ILE A 272 -14.40 -8.30 -4.22
C ILE A 272 -14.80 -8.53 -5.69
N LEU A 273 -13.84 -8.54 -6.61
CA LEU A 273 -14.10 -8.91 -8.01
C LEU A 273 -14.41 -10.41 -8.18
N GLY A 274 -14.20 -11.23 -7.15
CA GLY A 274 -14.15 -12.68 -7.29
C GLY A 274 -12.81 -13.15 -7.85
N THR A 275 -12.49 -14.43 -7.69
CA THR A 275 -11.27 -15.03 -8.25
C THR A 275 -11.50 -16.53 -8.43
N LYS A 276 -10.91 -17.09 -9.50
CA LYS A 276 -11.01 -18.51 -9.86
C LYS A 276 -9.65 -19.01 -10.30
N ARG A 277 -9.42 -20.32 -10.14
CA ARG A 277 -8.20 -21.01 -10.59
C ARG A 277 -8.27 -21.48 -12.06
N THR A 278 -9.42 -21.30 -12.71
CA THR A 278 -9.65 -21.72 -14.10
C THR A 278 -8.71 -20.98 -15.03
N LEU A 279 -8.03 -21.72 -15.91
CA LEU A 279 -7.11 -21.19 -16.92
C LEU A 279 -7.86 -20.82 -18.22
N PRO A 280 -7.36 -19.86 -19.02
CA PRO A 280 -8.05 -19.35 -20.20
C PRO A 280 -8.03 -20.30 -21.40
N GLY A 281 -7.15 -21.30 -21.46
CA GLY A 281 -6.86 -22.09 -22.66
C GLY A 281 -8.06 -22.77 -23.32
N LYS A 282 -9.09 -23.14 -22.56
CA LYS A 282 -10.32 -23.77 -23.09
C LYS A 282 -11.34 -22.76 -23.62
N SER A 283 -11.18 -21.48 -23.31
CA SER A 283 -12.15 -20.41 -23.61
C SER A 283 -11.47 -19.21 -24.25
N LEU A 284 -10.39 -19.43 -25.00
CA LEU A 284 -9.62 -18.37 -25.66
C LEU A 284 -10.47 -17.58 -26.66
N GLU A 285 -11.29 -18.28 -27.45
CA GLU A 285 -12.20 -17.65 -28.42
C GLU A 285 -13.18 -16.69 -27.74
N ASP A 286 -13.82 -17.15 -26.66
CA ASP A 286 -14.76 -16.34 -25.88
C ASP A 286 -14.06 -15.12 -25.25
N ILE A 287 -12.89 -15.32 -24.66
CA ILE A 287 -12.09 -14.24 -24.06
C ILE A 287 -11.68 -13.21 -25.12
N ALA A 288 -11.20 -13.66 -26.28
CA ALA A 288 -10.84 -12.78 -27.39
C ALA A 288 -12.07 -11.98 -27.88
N ALA A 289 -13.23 -12.63 -28.01
CA ALA A 289 -14.47 -11.96 -28.36
C ALA A 289 -14.81 -10.85 -27.34
N GLN A 290 -14.66 -11.11 -26.04
CA GLN A 290 -14.91 -10.10 -25.00
C GLN A 290 -13.90 -8.94 -25.03
N MET A 291 -12.62 -9.22 -25.31
CA MET A 291 -11.60 -8.19 -25.51
C MET A 291 -11.95 -7.27 -26.69
N ARG A 292 -12.47 -7.83 -27.79
CA ARG A 292 -12.96 -7.07 -28.94
C ARG A 292 -14.18 -6.23 -28.57
N THR A 293 -15.21 -6.85 -27.99
CA THR A 293 -16.48 -6.20 -27.61
C THR A 293 -16.26 -5.01 -26.68
N HIS A 294 -15.34 -5.14 -25.71
CA HIS A 294 -15.05 -4.08 -24.73
C HIS A 294 -13.84 -3.22 -25.13
N SER A 295 -13.24 -3.47 -26.30
CA SER A 295 -12.06 -2.77 -26.81
C SER A 295 -10.93 -2.70 -25.77
N ILE A 296 -10.56 -3.83 -25.17
CA ILE A 296 -9.55 -3.90 -24.12
C ILE A 296 -8.16 -3.69 -24.71
N ASN A 297 -7.47 -2.62 -24.31
CA ASN A 297 -6.15 -2.24 -24.83
C ASN A 297 -4.99 -2.72 -23.96
N ALA A 298 -5.24 -3.10 -22.70
CA ALA A 298 -4.24 -3.70 -21.81
C ALA A 298 -4.91 -4.49 -20.68
N LEU A 299 -4.19 -5.46 -20.13
CA LEU A 299 -4.68 -6.34 -19.05
C LEU A 299 -3.70 -6.36 -17.87
N LEU A 300 -4.18 -6.03 -16.68
CA LEU A 300 -3.50 -6.25 -15.41
C LEU A 300 -4.12 -7.45 -14.69
N ILE A 301 -3.28 -8.45 -14.41
CA ILE A 301 -3.68 -9.64 -13.65
C ILE A 301 -3.09 -9.58 -12.24
N ILE A 302 -3.93 -9.68 -11.22
CA ILE A 302 -3.50 -9.79 -9.81
C ILE A 302 -3.75 -11.23 -9.38
N GLY A 303 -2.70 -12.01 -9.16
CA GLY A 303 -2.93 -13.43 -8.94
C GLY A 303 -1.74 -14.32 -8.61
N GLY A 304 -2.02 -15.60 -8.47
CA GLY A 304 -1.04 -16.63 -8.12
C GLY A 304 -0.41 -17.32 -9.33
N PHE A 305 0.00 -18.58 -9.16
CA PHE A 305 0.62 -19.35 -10.23
C PHE A 305 -0.31 -19.56 -11.44
N GLU A 306 -1.63 -19.65 -11.22
CA GLU A 306 -2.62 -19.74 -12.30
C GLU A 306 -2.68 -18.48 -13.16
N ALA A 307 -2.38 -17.30 -12.61
CA ALA A 307 -2.25 -16.08 -13.39
C ALA A 307 -1.02 -16.14 -14.31
N TYR A 308 0.09 -16.66 -13.80
CA TYR A 308 1.32 -16.85 -14.58
C TYR A 308 1.09 -17.83 -15.74
N LEU A 309 0.48 -18.99 -15.48
CA LEU A 309 0.09 -19.94 -16.51
C LEU A 309 -0.89 -19.33 -17.51
N GLY A 310 -1.87 -18.56 -17.03
CA GLY A 310 -2.83 -17.85 -17.89
C GLY A 310 -2.13 -16.90 -18.87
N LEU A 311 -1.13 -16.13 -18.42
CA LEU A 311 -0.33 -15.28 -19.30
C LEU A 311 0.44 -16.07 -20.35
N LEU A 312 0.99 -17.24 -20.01
CA LEU A 312 1.68 -18.09 -20.98
C LEU A 312 0.70 -18.61 -22.06
N GLU A 313 -0.49 -19.05 -21.67
CA GLU A 313 -1.52 -19.49 -22.60
C GLU A 313 -2.01 -18.37 -23.51
N LEU A 314 -2.27 -17.18 -22.96
CA LEU A 314 -2.65 -16.00 -23.75
C LEU A 314 -1.53 -15.57 -24.71
N SER A 315 -0.27 -15.62 -24.26
CA SER A 315 0.89 -15.30 -25.08
C SER A 315 1.01 -16.25 -26.27
N ALA A 316 0.92 -17.57 -26.05
CA ALA A 316 0.95 -18.57 -27.11
C ALA A 316 -0.25 -18.47 -28.08
N ALA A 317 -1.36 -17.88 -27.63
CA ALA A 317 -2.56 -17.70 -28.42
C ALA A 317 -2.55 -16.42 -29.31
N ARG A 318 -1.54 -15.54 -29.16
CA ARG A 318 -1.42 -14.29 -29.94
C ARG A 318 -1.37 -14.49 -31.45
N GLU A 319 -0.78 -15.58 -31.93
CA GLU A 319 -0.73 -15.89 -33.37
C GLU A 319 -2.11 -16.18 -33.98
N ARG A 320 -3.08 -16.59 -33.13
CA ARG A 320 -4.44 -16.98 -33.56
C ARG A 320 -5.49 -15.92 -33.27
N HIS A 321 -5.24 -15.03 -32.30
CA HIS A 321 -6.18 -14.01 -31.85
C HIS A 321 -5.46 -12.67 -31.69
N GLU A 322 -5.71 -11.75 -32.62
CA GLU A 322 -5.10 -10.41 -32.63
C GLU A 322 -5.48 -9.60 -31.38
N GLU A 323 -6.64 -9.88 -30.77
CA GLU A 323 -7.11 -9.22 -29.55
C GLU A 323 -6.17 -9.45 -28.35
N LEU A 324 -5.38 -10.53 -28.38
CA LEU A 324 -4.41 -10.85 -27.34
C LEU A 324 -3.06 -10.14 -27.55
N CYS A 325 -2.87 -9.46 -28.68
CA CYS A 325 -1.67 -8.70 -29.02
C CYS A 325 -1.61 -7.33 -28.33
N VAL A 326 -1.99 -7.30 -27.04
CA VAL A 326 -1.96 -6.12 -26.18
C VAL A 326 -0.98 -6.30 -25.03
N PRO A 327 -0.51 -5.21 -24.39
CA PRO A 327 0.28 -5.29 -23.17
C PRO A 327 -0.48 -6.03 -22.06
N MET A 328 0.15 -7.06 -21.51
CA MET A 328 -0.38 -7.80 -20.35
C MET A 328 0.70 -7.85 -19.28
N VAL A 329 0.32 -7.55 -18.04
CA VAL A 329 1.23 -7.57 -16.90
C VAL A 329 0.55 -8.22 -15.71
N MET A 330 1.34 -8.91 -14.88
CA MET A 330 0.87 -9.58 -13.67
C MET A 330 1.60 -9.06 -12.44
N VAL A 331 0.87 -8.93 -11.33
CA VAL A 331 1.44 -8.75 -10.00
C VAL A 331 1.14 -9.99 -9.13
N PRO A 332 2.14 -10.53 -8.40
CA PRO A 332 1.99 -11.76 -7.65
C PRO A 332 1.16 -11.57 -6.38
N ALA A 333 0.05 -12.30 -6.28
CA ALA A 333 -0.86 -12.33 -5.14
C ALA A 333 -1.24 -13.78 -4.80
N THR A 334 -0.61 -14.32 -3.76
CA THR A 334 -0.82 -15.67 -3.24
C THR A 334 -0.24 -15.77 -1.84
N VAL A 335 -0.82 -16.60 -0.98
CA VAL A 335 -0.23 -16.90 0.35
C VAL A 335 0.99 -17.81 0.25
N SER A 336 1.16 -18.53 -0.85
CA SER A 336 2.20 -19.55 -1.02
C SER A 336 3.56 -19.00 -1.44
N ASN A 337 3.64 -17.74 -1.87
CA ASN A 337 4.86 -17.11 -2.38
C ASN A 337 5.63 -17.94 -3.42
N ASN A 338 4.89 -18.54 -4.38
CA ASN A 338 5.42 -19.50 -5.34
C ASN A 338 5.38 -19.01 -6.80
N VAL A 339 5.21 -17.70 -7.03
CA VAL A 339 5.15 -17.13 -8.37
C VAL A 339 6.57 -16.86 -8.87
N PRO A 340 7.00 -17.44 -10.00
CA PRO A 340 8.31 -17.17 -10.57
C PRO A 340 8.50 -15.68 -10.90
N GLY A 341 9.70 -15.16 -10.66
CA GLY A 341 10.07 -13.77 -10.97
C GLY A 341 9.81 -12.76 -9.85
N SER A 342 9.35 -13.20 -8.67
CA SER A 342 9.24 -12.35 -7.48
C SER A 342 9.64 -13.09 -6.21
N ASP A 343 10.41 -12.42 -5.36
CA ASP A 343 10.78 -12.92 -4.03
C ASP A 343 9.60 -12.87 -3.04
N PHE A 344 8.59 -12.05 -3.34
CA PHE A 344 7.44 -11.82 -2.48
C PHE A 344 6.12 -11.82 -3.27
N SER A 345 5.05 -12.25 -2.61
CA SER A 345 3.69 -12.18 -3.13
C SER A 345 2.75 -11.54 -2.12
N ILE A 346 1.79 -10.77 -2.63
CA ILE A 346 0.72 -10.15 -1.84
C ILE A 346 -0.06 -11.26 -1.12
N GLY A 347 -0.18 -11.14 0.20
CA GLY A 347 -0.91 -12.07 1.07
C GLY A 347 -0.04 -13.03 1.88
N ALA A 348 1.22 -13.25 1.49
CA ALA A 348 2.12 -14.14 2.23
C ALA A 348 2.40 -13.65 3.67
N ASP A 349 2.66 -12.35 3.85
CA ASP A 349 2.89 -11.76 5.18
C ASP A 349 1.66 -11.88 6.10
N THR A 350 0.44 -11.72 5.56
CA THR A 350 -0.80 -11.94 6.33
C THR A 350 -0.90 -13.39 6.82
N ALA A 351 -0.57 -14.35 5.96
CA ALA A 351 -0.56 -15.76 6.33
C ALA A 351 0.50 -16.06 7.40
N LEU A 352 1.72 -15.48 7.26
CA LEU A 352 2.79 -15.61 8.25
C LEU A 352 2.40 -15.05 9.62
N ASN A 353 1.74 -13.89 9.67
CA ASN A 353 1.24 -13.33 10.92
C ASN A 353 0.16 -14.22 11.56
N THR A 354 -0.72 -14.84 10.76
CA THR A 354 -1.74 -15.78 11.27
C THR A 354 -1.11 -17.06 11.82
N ILE A 355 -0.11 -17.61 11.12
CA ILE A 355 0.65 -18.78 11.60
C ILE A 355 1.37 -18.45 12.89
N THR A 356 2.04 -17.30 12.94
CA THR A 356 2.79 -16.83 14.12
C THR A 356 1.88 -16.68 15.34
N ASP A 357 0.75 -16.00 15.20
CA ASP A 357 -0.25 -15.84 16.28
C ASP A 357 -0.80 -17.21 16.73
N THR A 358 -1.09 -18.11 15.79
CA THR A 358 -1.55 -19.47 16.11
C THR A 358 -0.51 -20.25 16.91
N CYS A 359 0.76 -20.21 16.50
CA CYS A 359 1.87 -20.85 17.22
C CYS A 359 2.05 -20.28 18.63
N ASP A 360 1.91 -18.96 18.80
CA ASP A 360 1.99 -18.32 20.11
C ASP A 360 0.88 -18.83 21.04
N ARG A 361 -0.36 -18.92 20.55
CA ARG A 361 -1.51 -19.46 21.31
C ARG A 361 -1.32 -20.94 21.68
N ILE A 362 -0.80 -21.75 20.76
CA ILE A 362 -0.47 -23.17 21.02
C ILE A 362 0.56 -23.27 22.15
N LYS A 363 1.66 -22.49 22.07
CA LYS A 363 2.71 -22.47 23.10
C LYS A 363 2.21 -22.00 24.45
N GLN A 364 1.30 -21.03 24.48
CA GLN A 364 0.68 -20.57 25.72
C GLN A 364 -0.08 -21.70 26.43
N SER A 365 -0.83 -22.52 25.68
CA SER A 365 -1.49 -23.72 26.22
C SER A 365 -0.49 -24.81 26.65
N ALA A 366 0.54 -25.05 25.84
CA ALA A 366 1.55 -26.08 26.08
C ALA A 366 2.38 -25.85 27.36
N SER A 367 2.69 -24.59 27.66
CA SER A 367 3.59 -24.19 28.75
C SER A 367 3.10 -24.65 30.12
N GLY A 368 1.78 -24.79 30.31
CA GLY A 368 1.19 -25.25 31.57
C GLY A 368 1.33 -26.76 31.84
N THR A 369 1.46 -27.60 30.80
CA THR A 369 1.45 -29.07 30.94
C THR A 369 2.83 -29.71 30.82
N LYS A 370 3.83 -29.01 30.26
CA LYS A 370 5.21 -29.47 29.99
C LYS A 370 5.28 -30.73 29.11
N ARG A 371 6.44 -30.99 28.49
CA ARG A 371 6.75 -32.21 27.68
C ARG A 371 5.72 -32.56 26.58
N ARG A 372 5.31 -31.58 25.76
CA ARG A 372 4.39 -31.77 24.63
C ARG A 372 5.00 -31.26 23.32
N VAL A 373 4.81 -32.01 22.24
CA VAL A 373 5.12 -31.64 20.86
C VAL A 373 3.79 -31.53 20.12
N PHE A 374 3.63 -30.52 19.27
CA PHE A 374 2.45 -30.29 18.44
C PHE A 374 2.77 -30.53 16.98
#